data_AF-A0A519QH62-F1
#
_entry.id   AF-A0A519QH62-F1
#
_cell.length_a   1.000
_cell.length_b   1.000
_cell.length_c   1.000
_cell.angle_alpha   90.00
_cell.angle_beta   90.00
_cell.angle_gamma   90.00
#
_symmetry.space_group_name_H-M   'P 1'
#
loop_
_entity.id
_entity.type
_entity.pdbx_description
1 polymer ?
#
loop_
_entity_poly.entity_id
_entity_poly.type
_entity_poly.pdbx_seq_one_letter_code
_entity_poly.pdbx_strand_id
1 'polypeptide(L)'
;MQRLVVLGVAAVVLAGCASTSESYTSRTATEQLLIARAADRAVEGLTLPVPPGSRVFVDQTYFQGDGSAYAISAIRGALSDAGYILSPDKATADAVFELRIGALSLEQMRRVVGLPPM
;
A
#
# COMPACT_ATOMS: atom_id res chain seq x y z
N MET A 1 52.58 -14.40 -18.83
CA MET A 1 52.10 -13.02 -19.04
C MET A 1 50.92 -12.96 -20.00
N GLN A 2 51.02 -13.53 -21.21
CA GLN A 2 49.94 -13.55 -22.22
C GLN A 2 48.60 -14.17 -21.75
N ARG A 3 48.63 -15.23 -20.94
CA ARG A 3 47.42 -15.84 -20.33
C ARG A 3 46.68 -14.91 -19.36
N LEU A 4 47.41 -14.06 -18.62
CA LEU A 4 46.82 -13.10 -17.67
C LEU A 4 46.14 -11.95 -18.39
N VAL A 5 46.73 -11.50 -19.52
CA VAL A 5 46.14 -10.46 -20.38
C VAL A 5 44.83 -10.94 -21.01
N VAL A 6 44.80 -12.18 -21.51
CA VAL A 6 43.57 -12.76 -22.09
C VAL A 6 42.46 -12.90 -21.04
N LEU A 7 42.79 -13.29 -19.81
CA LEU A 7 41.82 -13.39 -18.72
C LEU A 7 41.26 -12.02 -18.32
N GLY A 8 42.13 -10.99 -18.26
CA GLY A 8 41.72 -9.63 -17.94
C GLY A 8 40.79 -9.03 -19.00
N VAL A 9 41.08 -9.26 -20.28
CA VAL A 9 40.22 -8.79 -21.39
C VAL A 9 38.88 -9.51 -21.38
N ALA A 10 38.85 -10.82 -21.13
CA ALA A 10 37.59 -11.57 -21.04
C ALA A 10 36.71 -11.09 -19.88
N ALA A 11 37.30 -10.74 -18.73
CA ALA A 11 36.57 -10.19 -17.59
C ALA A 11 35.94 -8.83 -17.89
N VAL A 12 36.62 -7.97 -18.65
CA VAL A 12 36.08 -6.66 -19.07
C VAL A 12 34.95 -6.81 -20.09
N VAL A 13 35.04 -7.79 -21.00
CA VAL A 13 33.97 -8.05 -21.98
C VAL A 13 32.73 -8.66 -21.34
N LEU A 14 32.89 -9.43 -20.25
CA LEU A 14 31.78 -10.01 -19.49
C LEU A 14 31.19 -9.04 -18.43
N ALA A 15 31.82 -7.91 -18.17
CA ALA A 15 31.28 -6.87 -17.30
C ALA A 15 30.21 -6.06 -18.06
N GLY A 16 29.01 -6.61 -18.14
CA GLY A 16 27.85 -5.88 -18.66
C GLY A 16 27.49 -4.70 -17.76
N CYS A 17 27.37 -3.50 -18.33
CA CYS A 17 26.80 -2.35 -17.63
C CYS A 17 25.30 -2.59 -17.41
N ALA A 18 24.92 -2.97 -16.18
CA ALA A 18 23.52 -3.01 -15.77
C ALA A 18 23.10 -1.61 -15.32
N SER A 19 22.29 -0.93 -16.14
CA SER A 19 21.59 0.29 -15.73
C SER A 19 20.25 -0.12 -15.11
N THR A 20 20.06 0.18 -13.84
CA THR A 20 18.75 0.03 -13.17
C THR A 20 17.92 1.27 -13.45
N SER A 21 16.81 1.09 -14.18
CA SER A 21 15.81 2.15 -14.33
C SER A 21 14.95 2.15 -13.08
N GLU A 22 15.23 3.07 -12.14
CA GLU A 22 14.30 3.33 -11.06
C GLU A 22 13.09 4.09 -11.62
N SER A 23 11.92 3.44 -11.56
CA SER A 23 10.66 4.11 -11.84
C SER A 23 10.35 5.03 -10.67
N TYR A 24 10.59 6.34 -10.84
CA TYR A 24 10.26 7.35 -9.84
C TYR A 24 8.73 7.48 -9.71
N THR A 25 8.13 6.65 -8.86
CA THR A 25 6.78 6.89 -8.34
C THR A 25 6.82 8.08 -7.39
N SER A 26 5.70 8.78 -7.20
CA SER A 26 5.59 9.91 -6.25
C SER A 26 5.88 9.53 -4.79
N ARG A 27 5.99 8.22 -4.49
CA ARG A 27 6.23 7.61 -3.19
C ARG A 27 7.29 6.52 -3.30
N THR A 28 8.00 6.25 -2.21
CA THR A 28 8.96 5.13 -2.16
C THR A 28 8.23 3.79 -2.01
N ALA A 29 8.85 2.71 -2.48
CA ALA A 29 8.32 1.35 -2.29
C ALA A 29 8.08 1.02 -0.80
N THR A 30 8.95 1.53 0.09
CA THR A 30 8.84 1.38 1.53
C THR A 30 7.58 2.05 2.09
N GLU A 31 7.29 3.29 1.67
CA GLU A 31 6.07 3.99 2.09
C GLU A 31 4.81 3.22 1.67
N GLN A 32 4.76 2.73 0.42
CA GLN A 32 3.63 1.94 -0.08
C GLN A 32 3.44 0.64 0.72
N LEU A 33 4.53 -0.05 1.04
CA LEU A 33 4.49 -1.26 1.87
C LEU A 33 3.99 -0.98 3.28
N LEU A 34 4.43 0.13 3.89
CA LEU A 34 3.99 0.52 5.24
C LEU A 34 2.50 0.84 5.27
N ILE A 35 1.99 1.55 4.26
CA ILE A 35 0.56 1.87 4.15
C ILE A 35 -0.27 0.59 4.00
N ALA A 36 0.14 -0.33 3.13
CA ALA A 36 -0.53 -1.61 2.95
C ALA A 36 -0.56 -2.42 4.25
N ARG A 37 0.59 -2.55 4.92
CA ARG A 37 0.67 -3.27 6.21
C ARG A 37 -0.14 -2.61 7.32
N ALA A 38 -0.26 -1.28 7.32
CA ALA A 38 -1.10 -0.58 8.27
C ALA A 38 -2.59 -0.86 8.02
N ALA A 39 -3.01 -0.89 6.76
CA ALA A 39 -4.37 -1.25 6.37
C ALA A 39 -4.71 -2.70 6.74
N ASP A 40 -3.83 -3.66 6.41
CA ASP A 40 -4.01 -5.08 6.74
C ASP A 40 -4.19 -5.27 8.25
N ARG A 41 -3.30 -4.65 9.06
CA ARG A 41 -3.39 -4.75 10.52
C ARG A 41 -4.63 -4.09 11.10
N ALA A 42 -5.13 -3.02 10.48
CA ALA A 42 -6.29 -2.31 10.98
C ALA A 42 -7.60 -3.11 10.86
N VAL A 43 -7.65 -4.08 9.94
CA VAL A 43 -8.84 -4.89 9.68
C VAL A 43 -8.79 -6.28 10.33
N GLU A 44 -7.70 -6.63 11.01
CA GLU A 44 -7.56 -7.88 11.75
C GLU A 44 -8.66 -8.02 12.81
N GLY A 45 -9.49 -9.05 12.70
CA GLY A 45 -10.61 -9.30 13.62
C GLY A 45 -11.78 -8.31 13.48
N LEU A 46 -11.86 -7.56 12.37
CA LEU A 46 -12.95 -6.63 12.13
C LEU A 46 -14.30 -7.37 12.07
N THR A 47 -15.16 -7.04 13.04
CA THR A 47 -16.57 -7.48 13.07
C THR A 47 -17.46 -6.29 13.39
N LEU A 48 -18.67 -6.30 12.87
CA LEU A 48 -19.67 -5.27 13.13
C LEU A 48 -20.70 -5.77 14.15
N PRO A 49 -21.24 -4.89 15.00
CA PRO A 49 -22.29 -5.23 15.97
C PRO A 49 -23.67 -5.33 15.29
N VAL A 50 -23.75 -6.07 14.20
CA VAL A 50 -24.97 -6.35 13.42
C VAL A 50 -25.07 -7.86 13.18
N PRO A 51 -26.27 -8.40 12.92
CA PRO A 51 -26.43 -9.83 12.69
C PRO A 51 -25.50 -10.36 11.57
N PRO A 52 -24.98 -11.59 11.70
CA PRO A 52 -24.28 -12.25 10.61
C PRO A 52 -25.16 -12.34 9.35
N GLY A 53 -24.55 -12.19 8.17
CA GLY A 53 -25.28 -12.19 6.89
C GLY A 53 -26.00 -10.88 6.56
N SER A 54 -25.96 -9.86 7.42
CA SER A 54 -26.46 -8.53 7.10
C SER A 54 -25.77 -7.94 5.86
N ARG A 55 -26.54 -7.23 5.04
CA ARG A 55 -26.05 -6.44 3.92
C ARG A 55 -25.46 -5.14 4.42
N VAL A 56 -24.15 -4.96 4.24
CA VAL A 56 -23.42 -3.79 4.71
C VAL A 56 -23.01 -2.94 3.53
N PHE A 57 -23.46 -1.69 3.51
CA PHE A 57 -22.91 -0.69 2.60
C PHE A 57 -21.69 -0.03 3.24
N VAL A 58 -20.54 -0.10 2.57
CA VAL A 58 -19.32 0.57 3.01
C VAL A 58 -19.31 1.99 2.44
N ASP A 59 -19.56 2.98 3.30
CA ASP A 59 -19.56 4.37 2.90
C ASP A 59 -18.15 4.96 2.99
N GLN A 60 -17.55 5.17 1.83
CA GLN A 60 -16.20 5.69 1.65
C GLN A 60 -16.15 7.21 1.38
N THR A 61 -17.27 7.92 1.48
CA THR A 61 -17.40 9.34 1.08
C THR A 61 -16.32 10.24 1.72
N TYR A 62 -15.98 9.98 2.97
CA TYR A 62 -15.01 10.76 3.74
C TYR A 62 -13.67 10.06 3.96
N PHE A 63 -13.44 8.92 3.30
CA PHE A 63 -12.22 8.13 3.43
C PHE A 63 -11.25 8.43 2.29
N GLN A 64 -10.65 9.63 2.35
CA GLN A 64 -9.82 10.18 1.27
C GLN A 64 -8.38 10.40 1.72
N GLY A 65 -7.42 9.92 0.95
CA GLY A 65 -5.99 10.05 1.23
C GLY A 65 -5.16 9.01 0.50
N ASP A 66 -3.85 9.08 0.67
CA ASP A 66 -2.93 8.11 0.07
C ASP A 66 -3.21 6.70 0.61
N GLY A 67 -3.31 5.73 -0.31
CA GLY A 67 -3.61 4.33 0.02
C GLY A 67 -5.06 4.05 0.39
N SER A 68 -5.97 5.02 0.27
CA SER A 68 -7.40 4.83 0.58
C SER A 68 -8.00 3.66 -0.19
N ALA A 69 -7.68 3.52 -1.49
CA ALA A 69 -8.19 2.43 -2.32
C ALA A 69 -7.81 1.04 -1.79
N TYR A 70 -6.56 0.87 -1.35
CA TYR A 70 -6.09 -0.38 -0.76
C TYR A 70 -6.76 -0.64 0.59
N ALA A 71 -6.83 0.37 1.45
CA ALA A 71 -7.49 0.24 2.75
C ALA A 71 -8.99 -0.06 2.64
N ILE A 72 -9.71 0.58 1.71
CA ILE A 72 -11.11 0.25 1.39
C ILE A 72 -11.23 -1.20 0.94
N SER A 73 -10.31 -1.67 0.07
CA SER A 73 -10.28 -3.05 -0.38
C SER A 73 -10.06 -4.03 0.78
N ALA A 74 -9.11 -3.75 1.67
CA ALA A 74 -8.83 -4.57 2.84
C ALA A 74 -10.04 -4.64 3.78
N ILE A 75 -10.71 -3.51 4.03
CA ILE A 75 -11.93 -3.44 4.86
C ILE A 75 -13.05 -4.29 4.23
N ARG A 76 -13.30 -4.14 2.93
CA ARG A 76 -14.32 -4.91 2.22
C ARG A 76 -14.01 -6.42 2.24
N GLY A 77 -12.74 -6.79 2.11
CA GLY A 77 -12.28 -8.17 2.24
C GLY A 77 -12.57 -8.74 3.62
N ALA A 78 -12.11 -8.05 4.68
CA ALA A 78 -12.32 -8.49 6.06
C ALA A 78 -13.80 -8.62 6.44
N LEU A 79 -14.66 -7.70 5.97
CA LEU A 79 -16.12 -7.82 6.18
C LEU A 79 -16.71 -9.02 5.44
N SER A 80 -16.21 -9.33 4.24
CA SER A 80 -16.66 -10.52 3.50
C SER A 80 -16.23 -11.80 4.20
N ASP A 81 -14.98 -11.85 4.69
CA ASP A 81 -14.43 -12.98 5.44
C ASP A 81 -15.16 -13.19 6.77
N ALA A 82 -15.63 -12.10 7.41
CA ALA A 82 -16.47 -12.13 8.60
C ALA A 82 -17.94 -12.55 8.33
N GLY A 83 -18.32 -12.79 7.06
CA GLY A 83 -19.64 -13.29 6.68
C GLY A 83 -20.70 -12.22 6.44
N TYR A 84 -20.32 -10.95 6.25
CA TYR A 84 -21.25 -9.90 5.83
C TYR A 84 -21.40 -9.88 4.30
N ILE A 85 -22.55 -9.44 3.82
CA ILE A 85 -22.81 -9.28 2.37
C ILE A 85 -22.54 -7.83 2.00
N LEU A 86 -21.65 -7.56 1.04
CA LEU A 86 -21.39 -6.19 0.61
C LEU A 86 -22.53 -5.67 -0.26
N SER A 87 -23.18 -4.60 0.21
CA SER A 87 -24.25 -3.92 -0.52
C SER A 87 -23.66 -2.98 -1.59
N PRO A 88 -24.23 -2.92 -2.81
CA PRO A 88 -23.80 -1.96 -3.83
C PRO A 88 -24.24 -0.52 -3.53
N ASP A 89 -25.31 -0.35 -2.74
CA ASP A 89 -25.88 0.96 -2.41
C ASP A 89 -26.46 1.01 -0.98
N LYS A 90 -26.71 2.23 -0.48
CA LYS A 90 -27.25 2.49 0.86
C LYS A 90 -28.71 2.06 1.01
N ALA A 91 -29.50 2.08 -0.05
CA ALA A 91 -30.94 1.81 0.00
C ALA A 91 -31.25 0.31 0.14
N THR A 92 -30.33 -0.55 -0.32
CA THR A 92 -30.45 -2.02 -0.26
C THR A 92 -29.71 -2.66 0.93
N ALA A 93 -29.09 -1.83 1.79
CA ALA A 93 -28.30 -2.27 2.94
C ALA A 93 -29.12 -2.36 4.23
N ASP A 94 -28.79 -3.34 5.07
CA ASP A 94 -29.30 -3.46 6.43
C ASP A 94 -28.53 -2.56 7.41
N ALA A 95 -27.27 -2.26 7.08
CA ALA A 95 -26.40 -1.37 7.84
C ALA A 95 -25.47 -0.55 6.94
N VAL A 96 -25.16 0.67 7.37
CA VAL A 96 -24.16 1.55 6.74
C VAL A 96 -22.92 1.60 7.63
N PHE A 97 -21.78 1.20 7.09
CA PHE A 97 -20.48 1.32 7.74
C PHE A 97 -19.71 2.50 7.14
N GLU A 98 -19.74 3.64 7.82
CA GLU A 98 -19.04 4.84 7.39
C GLU A 98 -17.56 4.80 7.76
N LEU A 99 -16.71 4.97 6.74
CA LEU A 99 -15.27 5.00 6.89
C LEU A 99 -14.78 6.42 7.13
N ARG A 100 -13.86 6.57 8.08
CA ARG A 100 -13.23 7.85 8.42
C ARG A 100 -11.73 7.67 8.57
N ILE A 101 -10.96 8.60 8.02
CA ILE A 101 -9.52 8.69 8.28
C ILE A 101 -9.31 9.61 9.47
N GLY A 102 -8.75 9.07 10.56
CA GLY A 102 -8.47 9.82 11.80
C GLY A 102 -7.19 10.67 11.74
N ALA A 103 -6.43 10.61 10.64
CA ALA A 103 -5.20 11.37 10.47
C ALA A 103 -5.52 12.74 9.85
N LEU A 104 -5.56 13.79 10.69
CA LEU A 104 -5.83 15.17 10.27
C LEU A 104 -4.56 15.99 9.96
N SER A 105 -3.37 15.36 9.90
CA SER A 105 -2.10 16.10 9.80
C SER A 105 -0.99 15.37 9.04
N LEU A 106 -0.03 16.15 8.57
CA LEU A 106 1.18 15.71 7.88
C LEU A 106 2.35 15.77 8.86
N GLU A 107 3.02 14.65 9.11
CA GLU A 107 4.34 14.64 9.72
C GLU A 107 5.39 14.61 8.60
N GLN A 108 6.11 15.73 8.39
CA GLN A 108 7.27 15.77 7.49
C GLN A 108 8.56 15.88 8.30
N MET A 109 9.26 14.75 8.46
CA MET A 109 10.64 14.76 8.94
C MET A 109 11.62 14.81 7.76
N ARG A 110 12.16 15.99 7.45
CA ARG A 110 13.43 16.10 6.72
C ARG A 110 14.58 16.14 7.72
N ARG A 111 15.40 15.10 7.75
CA ARG A 111 16.75 15.16 8.34
C ARG A 111 17.75 15.22 7.21
N VAL A 112 18.55 16.29 7.19
CA VAL A 112 19.65 16.47 6.23
C VAL A 112 20.94 16.53 7.04
N VAL A 113 21.83 15.55 6.86
CA VAL A 113 23.25 15.67 7.17
C VAL A 113 24.00 15.08 5.97
N GLY A 114 24.54 15.95 5.13
CA GLY A 114 25.24 15.61 3.88
C GLY A 114 25.07 16.69 2.81
N LEU A 115 26.05 16.81 1.90
CA LEU A 115 26.00 17.70 0.73
C LEU A 115 24.94 17.21 -0.28
N PRO A 116 24.15 18.10 -0.88
CA PRO A 116 23.05 17.73 -1.77
C PRO A 116 23.55 16.98 -3.03
N PRO A 117 22.75 16.06 -3.59
CA PRO A 117 23.10 15.42 -4.87
C PRO A 117 23.07 16.47 -5.98
N MET A 118 24.15 16.48 -6.77
CA MET A 118 24.28 17.22 -8.02
C MET A 118 23.63 16.47 -9.17
#